data_AF-A0A6G2BDJ0-F1
#
_entry.id   AF-A0A6G2BDJ0-F1
#
_cell.length_a   1.000
_cell.length_b   1.000
_cell.length_c   1.000
_cell.angle_alpha   90.00
_cell.angle_beta   90.00
_cell.angle_gamma   90.00
#
_symmetry.space_group_name_H-M   'P 1'
#
loop_
_entity.id
_entity.type
_entity.pdbx_description
1 polymer ?
#
loop_
_entity_poly.entity_id
_entity_poly.type
_entity_poly.pdbx_seq_one_letter_code
_entity_poly.pdbx_strand_id
1 'polypeptide(L)'
;MLNIIRIEPAPARRRAFAAWAVAQEPKVRTCSATEFAVPADLYASMPEDILIGSTVDGHRYVSPELDAPFTEPALEPAREPAPAPVSDDDSSIPDDTSTEPASGGGSGGYACPHCPREFTTRRGRDTHTRAVHNEG
;
A
#
# COMPACT_ATOMS: atom_id res chain seq x y z
N MET A 1 -3.41 13.19 -26.94
CA MET A 1 -2.15 12.85 -26.26
C MET A 1 -2.29 11.43 -25.76
N LEU A 2 -1.43 10.49 -26.17
CA LEU A 2 -1.49 9.14 -25.61
C LEU A 2 -0.94 9.20 -24.19
N ASN A 3 -1.76 8.89 -23.19
CA ASN A 3 -1.31 8.77 -21.82
C ASN A 3 -0.58 7.42 -21.69
N ILE A 4 0.72 7.45 -21.40
CA ILE A 4 1.57 6.27 -21.36
C ILE A 4 2.05 6.06 -19.93
N ILE A 5 1.85 4.85 -19.44
CA ILE A 5 2.22 4.38 -18.11
C ILE A 5 3.47 3.52 -18.24
N ARG A 6 4.47 3.76 -17.38
CA ARG A 6 5.71 2.97 -17.36
C ARG A 6 5.56 1.81 -16.41
N ILE A 7 5.82 0.60 -16.88
CA ILE A 7 5.70 -0.61 -16.07
C ILE A 7 7.00 -1.39 -16.13
N GLU A 8 7.56 -1.65 -14.95
CA GLU A 8 8.66 -2.58 -14.74
C GLU A 8 8.13 -3.89 -14.16
N PRO A 9 7.94 -4.94 -14.98
CA PRO A 9 7.47 -6.23 -14.51
C PRO A 9 8.49 -6.95 -13.61
N ALA A 10 7.97 -7.56 -12.54
CA ALA A 10 8.77 -8.38 -11.65
C ALA A 10 9.51 -9.51 -12.40
N PRO A 11 10.74 -9.89 -12.02
CA PRO A 11 11.54 -10.89 -12.72
C PRO A 11 10.80 -12.21 -13.00
N ALA A 12 10.03 -12.68 -12.02
CA ALA A 12 9.24 -13.91 -12.12
C ALA A 12 8.08 -13.82 -13.13
N ARG A 13 7.56 -12.61 -13.38
CA ARG A 13 6.37 -12.36 -14.21
C ARG A 13 6.68 -11.74 -15.57
N ARG A 14 7.94 -11.39 -15.87
CA ARG A 14 8.37 -10.81 -17.16
C ARG A 14 7.92 -11.61 -18.38
N ARG A 15 7.97 -12.95 -18.31
CA ARG A 15 7.57 -13.81 -19.43
C ARG A 15 6.07 -13.69 -19.73
N ALA A 16 5.24 -13.69 -18.70
CA ALA A 16 3.80 -13.51 -18.83
C ALA A 16 3.46 -12.10 -19.35
N PHE A 17 4.15 -11.08 -18.83
CA PHE A 17 4.02 -9.71 -19.32
C PHE A 17 4.40 -9.57 -20.79
N ALA A 18 5.53 -10.15 -21.22
CA ALA A 18 5.95 -10.11 -22.61
C ALA A 18 4.96 -10.82 -23.55
N ALA A 19 4.41 -11.97 -23.13
CA ALA A 19 3.37 -12.67 -23.88
C ALA A 19 2.10 -11.81 -24.05
N TRP A 20 1.66 -11.16 -22.98
CA TRP A 20 0.52 -10.23 -23.02
C TRP A 20 0.80 -9.02 -23.91
N ALA A 21 1.98 -8.41 -23.78
CA ALA A 21 2.38 -7.20 -24.52
C ALA A 21 2.43 -7.42 -26.04
N VAL A 22 2.87 -8.60 -26.49
CA VAL A 22 2.91 -8.96 -27.92
C VAL A 22 1.50 -9.12 -28.51
N ALA A 23 0.51 -9.45 -27.68
CA ALA A 23 -0.86 -9.64 -28.11
C ALA A 23 -1.69 -8.34 -28.20
N GLN A 24 -1.15 -7.18 -27.78
CA GLN A 24 -1.92 -5.94 -27.71
C GLN A 24 -1.93 -5.12 -29.01
N GLU A 25 -3.07 -4.49 -29.28
CA GLU A 25 -3.25 -3.44 -30.28
C GLU A 25 -3.94 -2.22 -29.63
N PRO A 26 -3.28 -1.04 -29.56
CA PRO A 26 -1.96 -0.71 -30.08
C PRO A 26 -0.81 -1.39 -29.35
N LYS A 27 0.30 -1.63 -30.07
CA LYS A 27 1.47 -2.33 -29.49
C LYS A 27 2.08 -1.59 -28.32
N VAL A 28 2.29 -2.30 -27.22
CA VAL A 28 3.09 -1.85 -26.07
C VAL A 28 4.51 -1.58 -26.55
N ARG A 29 5.09 -0.45 -26.14
CA ARG A 29 6.47 -0.07 -26.49
C ARG A 29 7.41 -0.49 -25.37
N THR A 30 8.64 -0.83 -25.72
CA THR A 30 9.71 -1.08 -24.75
C THR A 30 10.52 0.19 -24.58
N CYS A 31 10.61 0.70 -23.35
CA CYS A 31 11.38 1.91 -23.03
C CYS A 31 12.80 1.57 -22.60
N SER A 32 13.00 0.46 -21.87
CA SER A 32 14.30 -0.01 -21.40
C SER A 32 14.35 -1.54 -21.35
N ALA A 33 15.48 -2.11 -20.91
CA ALA A 33 15.61 -3.56 -20.73
C ALA A 33 14.60 -4.15 -19.72
N THR A 34 14.10 -3.33 -18.80
CA THR A 34 13.15 -3.74 -17.75
C THR A 34 11.84 -2.95 -17.77
N GLU A 35 11.75 -1.84 -18.50
CA GLU A 35 10.59 -0.92 -18.49
C GLU A 35 9.82 -0.93 -19.82
N PHE A 36 8.50 -0.98 -19.71
CA PHE A 36 7.57 -0.96 -20.84
C PHE A 36 6.64 0.25 -20.75
N ALA A 37 6.42 0.90 -21.90
CA ALA A 37 5.45 1.96 -22.10
C ALA A 37 4.12 1.37 -22.55
N VAL A 38 3.18 1.30 -21.62
CA VAL A 38 1.82 0.80 -21.83
C VAL A 38 0.86 1.98 -21.95
N PRO A 39 0.05 2.08 -23.02
CA PRO A 39 -1.05 3.03 -23.10
C PRO A 39 -2.04 2.85 -21.93
N ALA A 40 -2.53 3.96 -21.36
CA ALA A 40 -3.43 3.92 -20.20
C ALA A 40 -4.70 3.06 -20.44
N ASP A 41 -5.27 3.08 -21.65
CA ASP A 41 -6.39 2.21 -22.04
C ASP A 41 -6.07 0.71 -21.89
N LEU A 42 -4.85 0.30 -22.26
CA LEU A 42 -4.43 -1.10 -22.17
C LEU A 42 -4.08 -1.50 -20.75
N TYR A 43 -3.59 -0.57 -19.93
CA TYR A 43 -3.32 -0.81 -18.52
C TYR A 43 -4.58 -1.20 -17.75
N ALA A 44 -5.71 -0.54 -18.01
CA ALA A 44 -6.98 -0.87 -17.36
C ALA A 44 -7.50 -2.28 -17.72
N SER A 45 -7.11 -2.80 -18.89
CA SER A 45 -7.49 -4.14 -19.35
C SER A 45 -6.44 -5.21 -19.03
N MET A 46 -5.36 -4.83 -18.34
CA MET A 46 -4.23 -5.72 -18.07
C MET A 46 -4.56 -6.64 -16.89
N PRO A 47 -4.28 -7.96 -16.98
CA PRO A 47 -4.54 -8.85 -15.86
C PRO A 47 -3.70 -8.47 -14.65
N GLU A 48 -4.33 -8.36 -13.49
CA GLU A 48 -3.66 -7.97 -12.25
C GLU A 48 -2.56 -8.95 -11.85
N ASP A 49 -2.72 -10.24 -12.18
CA ASP A 49 -1.72 -11.26 -11.86
C ASP A 49 -0.35 -10.89 -12.45
N ILE A 50 -0.28 -10.32 -13.67
CA ILE A 50 1.01 -9.91 -14.25
C ILE A 50 1.54 -8.59 -13.67
N LEU A 51 0.70 -7.84 -12.96
CA LEU A 51 1.06 -6.61 -12.24
C LEU A 51 1.56 -6.85 -10.82
N ILE A 52 1.19 -7.96 -10.17
CA ILE A 52 1.59 -8.23 -8.79
C ILE A 52 3.12 -8.24 -8.65
N GLY A 53 3.63 -7.29 -7.86
CA GLY A 53 5.07 -7.11 -7.60
C GLY A 53 5.81 -6.29 -8.68
N SER A 54 5.12 -5.87 -9.73
CA SER A 54 5.64 -4.95 -10.74
C SER A 54 5.64 -3.50 -10.23
N THR A 55 6.47 -2.65 -10.82
CA THR A 55 6.54 -1.22 -10.49
C THR A 55 5.88 -0.41 -11.60
N VAL A 56 4.83 0.35 -11.28
CA VAL A 56 4.07 1.21 -12.18
C VAL A 56 4.41 2.67 -11.88
N ASP A 57 5.04 3.37 -12.83
CA ASP A 57 5.54 4.75 -12.69
C ASP A 57 6.34 4.97 -11.38
N GLY A 58 7.18 4.00 -11.03
CA GLY A 58 8.00 4.03 -9.81
C GLY A 58 7.31 3.53 -8.55
N HIS A 59 6.00 3.24 -8.59
CA HIS A 59 5.23 2.74 -7.45
C HIS A 59 5.02 1.24 -7.55
N ARG A 60 5.27 0.49 -6.47
CA ARG A 60 4.95 -0.94 -6.46
C ARG A 60 3.44 -1.10 -6.61
N TYR A 61 3.03 -1.89 -7.58
CA TYR A 61 1.63 -2.24 -7.75
C TYR A 61 1.15 -3.08 -6.57
N VAL A 62 0.03 -2.65 -5.99
CA VAL A 62 -0.73 -3.36 -4.96
C VAL A 62 -2.11 -3.62 -5.55
N SER A 63 -2.58 -4.87 -5.50
CA SER A 63 -3.92 -5.18 -6.02
C SER A 63 -4.97 -4.38 -5.24
N PRO A 64 -5.95 -3.79 -5.93
CA PRO A 64 -7.03 -3.06 -5.27
C PRO A 64 -7.88 -3.96 -4.36
N GLU A 65 -7.86 -5.29 -4.50
CA GLU A 65 -8.49 -6.20 -3.54
C GLU A 65 -7.80 -6.24 -2.17
N LEU A 66 -6.49 -5.95 -2.14
CA LEU A 66 -5.70 -5.80 -0.91
C LEU A 66 -5.82 -4.38 -0.32
N ASP A 67 -6.12 -3.39 -1.16
CA ASP A 67 -6.27 -1.97 -0.78
C ASP A 67 -7.72 -1.55 -0.58
N ALA A 68 -8.70 -2.37 -1.00
CA ALA A 68 -10.09 -2.13 -0.77
C ALA A 68 -10.30 -2.06 0.75
N PRO A 69 -10.70 -0.91 1.31
CA PRO A 69 -11.23 -0.92 2.65
C PRO A 69 -12.36 -1.92 2.61
N PHE A 70 -12.34 -2.89 3.51
CA PHE A 70 -13.37 -3.93 3.65
C PHE A 70 -14.74 -3.23 3.56
N THR A 71 -15.32 -3.23 2.36
CA THR A 71 -16.54 -2.50 2.09
C THR A 71 -17.62 -3.44 2.56
N GLU A 72 -17.89 -3.39 3.86
CA GLU A 72 -19.21 -3.77 4.36
C GLU A 72 -20.22 -3.07 3.44
N PRO A 73 -21.22 -3.79 2.89
CA PRO A 73 -22.11 -3.23 1.88
C PRO A 73 -22.79 -1.99 2.47
N ALA A 74 -22.31 -0.83 2.04
CA ALA A 74 -22.82 0.46 2.43
C ALA A 74 -24.22 0.60 1.84
N LEU A 75 -25.22 0.40 2.70
CA LEU A 75 -26.54 0.96 2.53
C LEU A 75 -26.35 2.48 2.33
N GLU A 76 -26.53 2.97 1.11
CA GLU A 76 -26.68 4.41 0.85
C GLU A 76 -27.83 4.94 1.74
N PRO A 77 -27.74 6.17 2.31
CA PRO A 77 -28.04 7.35 1.50
C PRO A 77 -27.38 8.69 1.90
N ALA A 78 -27.24 9.54 0.88
CA ALA A 78 -27.47 11.00 0.86
C ALA A 78 -26.51 11.99 1.57
N ARG A 79 -26.01 12.92 0.73
CA ARG A 79 -25.69 14.35 0.95
C ARG A 79 -24.39 14.73 1.67
N GLU A 80 -23.53 15.40 0.89
CA GLU A 80 -22.48 16.35 1.32
C GLU A 80 -22.99 17.36 2.36
N PRO A 81 -22.13 17.79 3.29
CA PRO A 81 -21.60 19.15 3.15
C PRO A 81 -20.08 19.27 3.35
N ALA A 82 -19.57 20.33 2.73
CA ALA A 82 -18.19 20.79 2.58
C ALA A 82 -17.47 21.20 3.91
N PRO A 83 -16.16 21.59 3.86
CA PRO A 83 -15.18 21.44 4.94
C PRO A 83 -15.01 22.69 5.84
N ALA A 84 -14.40 22.50 7.01
CA ALA A 84 -13.77 23.57 7.82
C ALA A 84 -12.76 22.97 8.83
N PRO A 85 -11.88 23.78 9.44
CA PRO A 85 -10.77 24.53 8.84
C PRO A 85 -9.41 24.04 9.38
N VAL A 86 -8.36 24.27 8.62
CA VAL A 86 -6.96 24.11 9.06
C VAL A 86 -6.68 24.95 10.32
N SER A 87 -5.82 24.45 11.20
CA SER A 87 -5.17 25.25 12.23
C SER A 87 -3.70 24.85 12.31
N ASP A 88 -2.88 25.78 11.86
CA ASP A 88 -1.42 25.82 11.90
C ASP A 88 -0.89 25.83 13.35
N ASP A 89 0.24 25.15 13.58
CA ASP A 89 1.37 25.59 14.44
C ASP A 89 2.50 24.52 14.29
N ASP A 90 3.44 24.72 13.37
CA ASP A 90 4.78 25.28 13.62
C ASP A 90 5.48 24.73 14.87
N SER A 91 6.48 23.86 14.67
CA SER A 91 7.74 23.90 15.43
C SER A 91 8.73 22.88 14.87
N SER A 92 9.53 23.37 13.92
CA SER A 92 10.98 23.20 13.77
C SER A 92 11.66 21.88 14.19
N ILE A 93 12.32 21.26 13.20
CA ILE A 93 13.41 20.28 13.34
C ILE A 93 14.67 21.00 13.90
N PRO A 94 15.48 20.35 14.75
CA PRO A 94 16.84 20.09 14.31
C PRO A 94 17.34 18.65 14.56
N ASP A 95 18.29 18.31 13.71
CA ASP A 95 19.07 17.10 13.51
C ASP A 95 19.95 16.69 14.71
N ASP A 96 20.48 15.47 14.61
CA ASP A 96 21.72 14.97 15.24
C ASP A 96 21.64 14.34 16.64
N THR A 97 21.74 13.01 16.70
CA THR A 97 22.94 12.34 17.24
C THR A 97 22.75 10.83 17.15
N SER A 98 23.74 10.18 16.53
CA SER A 98 23.98 8.74 16.48
C SER A 98 23.80 8.05 17.83
N THR A 99 23.37 6.78 17.83
CA THR A 99 24.08 5.66 18.51
C THR A 99 23.20 4.41 18.44
N GLU A 100 23.57 3.45 17.61
CA GLU A 100 23.37 2.03 17.96
C GLU A 100 24.49 1.64 18.95
N PRO A 101 24.19 0.84 19.98
CA PRO A 101 24.36 -0.59 19.76
C PRO A 101 23.25 -1.47 20.37
N ALA A 102 23.27 -2.70 19.89
CA ALA A 102 22.35 -3.79 20.11
C ALA A 102 22.18 -4.28 21.57
N SER A 103 21.01 -4.93 21.75
CA SER A 103 20.73 -6.06 22.64
C SER A 103 20.52 -5.82 24.14
N GLY A 104 19.25 -5.92 24.54
CA GLY A 104 18.85 -6.96 25.49
C GLY A 104 18.24 -6.52 26.83
N GLY A 105 16.91 -6.49 26.90
CA GLY A 105 16.14 -7.01 28.04
C GLY A 105 15.78 -6.03 29.17
N GLY A 106 14.52 -5.58 29.21
CA GLY A 106 14.01 -4.84 30.37
C GLY A 106 12.65 -4.17 30.23
N SER A 107 11.65 -4.88 29.70
CA SER A 107 10.23 -4.75 30.03
C SER A 107 9.64 -3.37 30.32
N GLY A 108 9.18 -2.69 29.27
CA GLY A 108 8.07 -1.73 29.35
C GLY A 108 7.00 -1.94 28.28
N GLY A 109 7.09 -3.03 27.51
CA GLY A 109 6.09 -3.37 26.50
C GLY A 109 4.76 -3.69 27.17
N TYR A 110 3.68 -3.10 26.67
CA TYR A 110 2.33 -3.39 27.16
C TYR A 110 1.84 -4.66 26.46
N ALA A 111 2.25 -5.82 26.97
CA ALA A 111 1.80 -7.12 26.47
C ALA A 111 0.32 -7.38 26.80
N CYS A 112 -0.41 -7.94 25.85
CA CYS A 112 -1.79 -8.38 26.07
C CYS A 112 -1.80 -9.63 26.98
N PRO A 113 -2.75 -9.75 27.94
CA PRO A 113 -2.83 -10.94 28.80
C PRO A 113 -3.47 -12.16 28.13
N HIS A 114 -4.13 -11.99 26.97
CA HIS A 114 -4.86 -13.07 26.29
C HIS A 114 -4.14 -13.61 25.04
N CYS A 115 -3.13 -12.89 24.54
CA CYS A 115 -2.37 -13.29 23.35
C CYS A 115 -0.94 -12.74 23.41
N PRO A 116 0.02 -13.28 22.63
CA PRO A 116 1.43 -12.89 22.71
C PRO A 116 1.73 -11.52 22.04
N ARG A 117 0.71 -10.67 21.82
CA ARG A 117 0.85 -9.39 21.12
C ARG A 117 1.32 -8.31 22.09
N GLU A 118 2.35 -7.58 21.70
CA GLU A 118 2.94 -6.50 22.47
C GLU A 118 2.63 -5.14 21.87
N PHE A 119 2.36 -4.16 22.73
CA PHE A 119 2.04 -2.79 22.32
C PHE A 119 3.03 -1.80 22.90
N THR A 120 3.28 -0.74 22.15
CA THR A 120 4.14 0.38 22.55
C THR A 120 3.47 1.30 23.58
N THR A 121 2.15 1.18 23.79
CA THR A 121 1.39 1.99 24.77
C THR A 121 0.31 1.19 25.49
N ARG A 122 0.01 1.59 26.73
CA ARG A 122 -1.05 1.00 27.58
C ARG A 122 -2.40 1.03 26.87
N ARG A 123 -2.74 2.20 26.32
CA ARG A 123 -4.00 2.45 25.61
C ARG A 123 -4.16 1.54 24.39
N GLY A 124 -3.08 1.30 23.63
CA GLY A 124 -3.10 0.40 22.48
C GLY A 124 -3.46 -1.03 22.87
N ARG A 125 -2.84 -1.55 23.95
CA ARG A 125 -3.17 -2.87 24.49
C ARG A 125 -4.62 -2.93 24.99
N ASP A 126 -5.06 -1.95 25.77
CA ASP A 126 -6.41 -1.94 26.34
C ASP A 126 -7.50 -1.89 25.24
N THR A 127 -7.30 -1.09 24.18
CA THR A 127 -8.18 -1.11 23.00
C THR A 127 -8.17 -2.48 22.31
N HIS A 128 -7.00 -3.08 22.13
CA HIS A 128 -6.87 -4.40 21.53
C HIS A 128 -7.60 -5.48 22.35
N THR A 129 -7.43 -5.50 23.67
CA THR A 129 -8.13 -6.46 24.54
C THR A 129 -9.64 -6.34 24.40
N ARG A 130 -10.18 -5.11 24.35
CA ARG A 130 -11.63 -4.90 24.17
C ARG A 130 -12.13 -5.30 22.78
N ALA A 131 -11.33 -5.08 21.74
CA ALA A 131 -11.74 -5.36 20.38
C ALA A 131 -11.63 -6.85 20.03
N VAL A 132 -10.62 -7.55 20.57
CA VAL A 132 -10.25 -8.91 20.15
C VAL A 132 -10.63 -9.96 21.19
N HIS A 133 -10.69 -9.61 22.47
CA HIS A 133 -10.85 -10.55 23.58
C HIS A 133 -12.07 -10.26 24.47
N ASN A 134 -12.94 -9.32 24.10
CA ASN A 134 -14.20 -9.09 24.79
C ASN A 134 -15.28 -10.03 24.25
N GLU A 135 -15.32 -11.25 24.79
CA GLU A 135 -16.47 -12.14 24.69
C GLU A 135 -17.35 -11.88 25.92
N GLY A 136 -18.58 -11.42 25.69
CA GLY A 136 -19.55 -11.05 26.74
C GLY A 136 -20.09 -12.24 27.51
#